data_AF-A0A7K4SIA4-F1
#
_entry.id   AF-A0A7K4SIA4-F1
#
_cell.length_a   1.000
_cell.length_b   1.000
_cell.length_c   1.000
_cell.angle_alpha   90.00
_cell.angle_beta   90.00
_cell.angle_gamma   90.00
#
_symmetry.space_group_name_H-M   'P 1'
#
loop_
_entity.id
_entity.type
_entity.pdbx_description
1 polymer ?
#
loop_
_entity_poly.entity_id
_entity_poly.type
_entity_poly.pdbx_seq_one_letter_code
_entity_poly.pdbx_strand_id
1 'polypeptide(L)'
;GPGATVAVTPGPRAPTPPTNHRFMASLMTAETCAKLEPEDADETVDVTGSEPERAAGEYQVAPYPAASPENVYETSARLLFMAVKWAKNLPVFSNLPFRDQVILLEEAWSELFLLCAIQWSMPLESCPLLAVPEPAPGKLLPAALDVRALQETLSRFKALAVDPTEFACMKAVVLFKPETRGLKDPEQVENLQDQSQVMLGQHNRSHYPGQPVRY
;
A
#
# COMPACT_ATOMS: atom_id res chain seq x y z
N GLY A 1 -41.08 33.67 44.71
CA GLY A 1 -41.50 32.95 43.50
C GLY A 1 -40.31 32.18 42.97
N PRO A 2 -40.46 30.90 42.57
CA PRO A 2 -39.34 30.06 42.16
C PRO A 2 -38.88 30.41 40.73
N GLY A 3 -37.57 30.30 40.49
CA GLY A 3 -36.94 30.47 39.18
C GLY A 3 -37.15 29.23 38.30
N ALA A 4 -37.52 29.45 37.05
CA ALA A 4 -37.71 28.40 36.05
C ALA A 4 -36.37 28.05 35.38
N THR A 5 -35.91 26.82 35.59
CA THR A 5 -34.77 26.23 34.88
C THR A 5 -35.26 25.74 33.52
N VAL A 6 -34.73 26.31 32.44
CA VAL A 6 -35.02 25.86 31.06
C VAL A 6 -34.25 24.57 30.80
N ALA A 7 -34.98 23.46 30.66
CA ALA A 7 -34.43 22.18 30.26
C ALA A 7 -34.09 22.20 28.76
N VAL A 8 -32.80 22.14 28.44
CA VAL A 8 -32.32 21.96 27.06
C VAL A 8 -32.49 20.49 26.69
N THR A 9 -33.46 20.20 25.82
CA THR A 9 -33.62 18.88 25.20
C THR A 9 -32.50 18.63 24.19
N PRO A 10 -31.79 17.49 24.22
CA PRO A 10 -30.78 17.18 23.22
C PRO A 10 -31.46 16.85 21.89
N GLY A 11 -31.03 17.50 20.82
CA GLY A 11 -31.48 17.22 19.45
C GLY A 11 -31.13 15.78 18.99
N PRO A 12 -31.76 15.30 17.90
CA PRO A 12 -31.59 13.93 17.44
C PRO A 12 -30.14 13.70 17.01
N ARG A 13 -29.48 12.71 17.65
CA ARG A 13 -28.13 12.26 17.28
C ARG A 13 -28.18 11.73 15.85
N ALA A 14 -27.27 12.19 15.00
CA ALA A 14 -27.07 11.63 13.67
C ALA A 14 -26.81 10.11 13.77
N PRO A 15 -27.35 9.28 12.86
CA PRO A 15 -27.13 7.85 12.89
C PRO A 15 -25.63 7.56 12.74
N THR A 16 -25.07 6.83 13.71
CA THR A 16 -23.68 6.36 13.62
C THR A 16 -23.57 5.43 12.42
N PRO A 17 -22.57 5.63 11.53
CA PRO A 17 -22.38 4.74 10.39
C PRO A 17 -22.09 3.31 10.87
N PRO A 18 -22.48 2.28 10.08
CA PRO A 18 -22.22 0.89 10.42
C PRO A 18 -20.71 0.66 10.59
N THR A 19 -20.34 -0.29 11.46
CA THR A 19 -18.95 -0.58 11.85
C THR A 19 -18.01 -0.78 10.65
N ASN A 20 -18.48 -1.48 9.62
CA ASN A 20 -17.72 -1.70 8.38
C ASN A 20 -17.41 -0.41 7.63
N HIS A 21 -18.31 0.57 7.63
CA HIS A 21 -18.07 1.85 6.96
C HIS A 21 -16.97 2.66 7.67
N ARG A 22 -16.93 2.62 9.01
CA ARG A 22 -15.85 3.27 9.79
C ARG A 22 -14.51 2.57 9.54
N PHE A 23 -14.50 1.25 9.49
CA PHE A 23 -13.29 0.48 9.23
C PHE A 23 -12.76 0.75 7.81
N MET A 24 -13.62 0.72 6.79
CA MET A 24 -13.24 1.09 5.42
C MET A 24 -12.67 2.51 5.33
N ALA A 25 -13.35 3.49 5.95
CA ALA A 25 -12.86 4.86 5.98
C ALA A 25 -11.49 4.98 6.67
N SER A 26 -11.23 4.15 7.67
CA SER A 26 -9.93 4.06 8.32
C SER A 26 -8.86 3.52 7.38
N LEU A 27 -9.16 2.46 6.61
CA LEU A 27 -8.22 1.91 5.63
C LEU A 27 -7.85 2.97 4.57
N MET A 28 -8.85 3.67 4.03
CA MET A 28 -8.64 4.71 3.01
C MET A 28 -7.92 5.95 3.55
N THR A 29 -8.17 6.32 4.81
CA THR A 29 -7.39 7.37 5.48
C THR A 29 -5.92 6.98 5.59
N ALA A 30 -5.63 5.73 6.00
CA ALA A 30 -4.26 5.24 6.08
C ALA A 30 -3.56 5.19 4.71
N GLU A 31 -4.27 4.85 3.62
CA GLU A 31 -3.73 4.98 2.24
C GLU A 31 -3.24 6.39 1.95
N THR A 32 -4.03 7.39 2.34
CA THR A 32 -3.72 8.80 2.10
C THR A 32 -2.52 9.23 2.94
N CYS A 33 -2.45 8.82 4.21
CA CYS A 33 -1.30 9.11 5.08
C CYS A 33 -0.01 8.39 4.66
N ALA A 34 -0.14 7.22 4.03
CA ALA A 34 0.98 6.43 3.56
C ALA A 34 1.63 7.01 2.30
N LYS A 35 0.87 7.76 1.47
CA LYS A 35 1.48 8.52 0.36
C LYS A 35 2.53 9.46 0.91
N LEU A 36 3.74 9.33 0.35
CA LEU A 36 4.78 10.31 0.56
C LEU A 36 4.41 11.53 -0.28
N GLU A 37 4.28 12.67 0.39
CA GLU A 37 4.34 13.97 -0.27
C GLU A 37 5.64 14.00 -1.11
N PRO A 38 5.64 14.63 -2.29
CA PRO A 38 6.91 14.95 -2.92
C PRO A 38 7.69 15.80 -1.92
N GLU A 39 8.82 15.29 -1.44
CA GLU A 39 9.82 16.16 -0.84
C GLU A 39 10.14 17.21 -1.91
N ASP A 40 9.95 18.49 -1.58
CA ASP A 40 10.33 19.61 -2.43
C ASP A 40 11.81 19.45 -2.80
N ALA A 41 12.05 18.83 -3.94
CA ALA A 41 13.36 18.71 -4.54
C ALA A 41 13.71 20.04 -5.20
N ASP A 42 13.99 21.07 -4.39
CA ASP A 42 14.87 22.16 -4.80
C ASP A 42 15.48 22.87 -3.58
N GLU A 43 16.49 22.26 -2.99
CA GLU A 43 17.54 23.04 -2.36
C GLU A 43 18.89 22.53 -2.91
N THR A 44 19.11 22.72 -4.21
CA THR A 44 20.47 22.68 -4.74
C THR A 44 21.21 23.88 -4.18
N VAL A 45 21.97 23.63 -3.12
CA VAL A 45 22.96 24.54 -2.56
C VAL A 45 24.01 24.82 -3.64
N ASP A 46 23.89 25.97 -4.31
CA ASP A 46 24.95 26.54 -5.16
C ASP A 46 26.08 27.04 -4.26
N VAL A 47 27.15 26.25 -4.15
CA VAL A 47 28.40 26.71 -3.54
C VAL A 47 29.58 26.29 -4.43
N THR A 48 30.00 27.28 -5.23
CA THR A 48 31.36 27.55 -5.74
C THR A 48 31.90 26.74 -6.92
N GLY A 49 32.16 27.47 -8.02
CA GLY A 49 33.50 27.46 -8.62
C GLY A 49 33.61 27.20 -10.13
N SER A 50 33.54 28.27 -10.92
CA SER A 50 34.31 28.53 -12.16
C SER A 50 34.41 27.45 -13.27
N GLU A 51 33.79 27.79 -14.40
CA GLU A 51 33.94 27.27 -15.79
C GLU A 51 35.40 27.12 -16.31
N PRO A 52 35.71 26.34 -17.39
CA PRO A 52 35.04 26.48 -18.71
C PRO A 52 34.88 25.25 -19.65
N GLU A 53 33.81 25.35 -20.46
CA GLU A 53 33.65 25.02 -21.88
C GLU A 53 34.36 23.76 -22.46
N ARG A 54 33.57 22.74 -22.81
CA ARG A 54 33.95 21.80 -23.89
C ARG A 54 32.75 21.11 -24.55
N ALA A 55 32.61 21.42 -25.85
CA ALA A 55 32.00 20.65 -26.93
C ALA A 55 30.54 20.18 -26.77
N ALA A 56 29.67 20.82 -27.55
CA ALA A 56 28.37 20.31 -27.96
C ALA A 56 28.55 18.93 -28.63
N GLY A 57 28.37 17.87 -27.85
CA GLY A 57 28.02 16.54 -28.33
C GLY A 57 26.52 16.40 -28.22
N GLU A 58 25.88 16.01 -29.32
CA GLU A 58 24.45 15.69 -29.40
C GLU A 58 24.11 14.57 -28.40
N TYR A 59 23.72 14.94 -27.18
CA TYR A 59 23.07 14.03 -26.26
C TYR A 59 21.63 13.89 -26.72
N GLN A 60 21.36 12.83 -27.48
CA GLN A 60 20.02 12.26 -27.52
C GLN A 60 19.66 11.86 -26.09
N VAL A 61 18.91 12.73 -25.40
CA VAL A 61 18.25 12.40 -24.14
C VAL A 61 17.18 11.37 -24.49
N ALA A 62 17.50 10.09 -24.32
CA ALA A 62 16.47 9.07 -24.19
C ALA A 62 15.60 9.49 -22.98
N PRO A 63 14.25 9.54 -23.08
CA PRO A 63 13.42 10.19 -22.05
C PRO A 63 13.35 9.45 -20.70
N TYR A 64 14.06 8.35 -20.52
CA TYR A 64 14.00 7.55 -19.30
C TYR A 64 15.40 7.01 -18.97
N PRO A 65 15.98 7.36 -17.80
CA PRO A 65 17.13 6.62 -17.31
C PRO A 65 16.70 5.17 -17.14
N ALA A 66 17.42 4.25 -17.77
CA ALA A 66 17.33 2.84 -17.40
C ALA A 66 17.43 2.75 -15.87
N ALA A 67 16.57 1.96 -15.22
CA ALA A 67 16.53 1.85 -13.77
C ALA A 67 17.94 1.47 -13.27
N SER A 68 18.67 2.45 -12.73
CA SER A 68 19.94 2.16 -12.08
C SER A 68 19.63 1.30 -10.86
N PRO A 69 20.52 0.37 -10.48
CA PRO A 69 20.31 -0.44 -9.28
C PRO A 69 20.07 0.42 -8.03
N GLU A 70 20.69 1.60 -7.96
CA GLU A 70 20.46 2.59 -6.90
C GLU A 70 18.99 3.05 -6.86
N ASN A 71 18.38 3.35 -8.01
CA ASN A 71 16.97 3.75 -8.10
C ASN A 71 15.99 2.61 -7.70
N VAL A 72 16.37 1.35 -7.95
CA VAL A 72 15.57 0.17 -7.55
C VAL A 72 15.56 -0.01 -6.03
N TYR A 73 16.73 0.09 -5.38
CA TYR A 73 16.83 -0.02 -3.92
C TYR A 73 16.15 1.15 -3.21
N GLU A 74 16.35 2.37 -3.71
CA GLU A 74 15.68 3.56 -3.19
C GLU A 74 14.15 3.45 -3.28
N THR A 75 13.64 3.08 -4.45
CA THR A 75 12.20 2.87 -4.66
C THR A 75 11.66 1.76 -3.76
N SER A 76 12.43 0.66 -3.60
CA SER A 76 12.04 -0.45 -2.73
C SER A 76 11.98 -0.02 -1.26
N ALA A 77 12.99 0.70 -0.78
CA ALA A 77 13.01 1.24 0.57
C ALA A 77 11.83 2.20 0.82
N ARG A 78 11.54 3.06 -0.16
CA ARG A 78 10.40 3.98 -0.14
C ARG A 78 9.07 3.23 -0.01
N LEU A 79 8.85 2.19 -0.81
CA LEU A 79 7.63 1.37 -0.77
C LEU A 79 7.50 0.59 0.55
N LEU A 80 8.60 0.06 1.06
CA LEU A 80 8.61 -0.63 2.36
C LEU A 80 8.24 0.34 3.49
N PHE A 81 8.80 1.55 3.47
CA PHE A 81 8.43 2.59 4.42
C PHE A 81 6.95 2.95 4.33
N MET A 82 6.41 3.10 3.11
CA MET A 82 4.99 3.35 2.89
C MET A 82 4.11 2.22 3.47
N ALA A 83 4.48 0.95 3.27
CA ALA A 83 3.75 -0.20 3.80
C ALA A 83 3.72 -0.20 5.34
N VAL A 84 4.86 0.04 5.99
CA VAL A 84 4.95 0.14 7.45
C VAL A 84 4.19 1.36 7.98
N LYS A 85 4.32 2.52 7.31
CA LYS A 85 3.61 3.75 7.67
C LYS A 85 2.10 3.57 7.55
N TRP A 86 1.62 2.87 6.51
CA TRP A 86 0.22 2.52 6.35
C TRP A 86 -0.29 1.73 7.54
N ALA A 87 0.37 0.61 7.90
CA ALA A 87 -0.05 -0.25 9.00
C ALA A 87 -0.08 0.50 10.34
N LYS A 88 0.95 1.28 10.64
CA LYS A 88 1.02 2.06 11.89
C LYS A 88 -0.03 3.17 11.98
N ASN A 89 -0.47 3.72 10.85
CA ASN A 89 -1.52 4.74 10.82
C ASN A 89 -2.94 4.18 10.91
N LEU A 90 -3.11 2.85 10.95
CA LEU A 90 -4.39 2.23 11.24
C LEU A 90 -4.68 2.26 12.75
N PRO A 91 -5.73 2.95 13.22
CA PRO A 91 -6.08 2.96 14.64
C PRO A 91 -6.40 1.57 15.17
N VAL A 92 -7.07 0.72 14.37
CA VAL A 92 -7.38 -0.66 14.74
C VAL A 92 -6.13 -1.52 14.97
N PHE A 93 -5.07 -1.30 14.18
CA PHE A 93 -3.80 -1.99 14.36
C PHE A 93 -3.04 -1.43 15.56
N SER A 94 -3.02 -0.11 15.72
CA SER A 94 -2.42 0.58 16.87
C SER A 94 -3.05 0.19 18.21
N ASN A 95 -4.30 -0.28 18.21
CA ASN A 95 -5.01 -0.75 19.39
C ASN A 95 -4.68 -2.20 19.78
N LEU A 96 -4.04 -2.98 18.90
CA LEU A 96 -3.59 -4.33 19.24
C LEU A 96 -2.45 -4.28 20.28
N PRO A 97 -2.20 -5.35 21.04
CA PRO A 97 -1.00 -5.42 21.89
C PRO A 97 0.26 -5.12 21.07
N PHE A 98 1.15 -4.26 21.59
CA PHE A 98 2.38 -3.88 20.87
C PHE A 98 3.20 -5.09 20.38
N ARG A 99 3.24 -6.17 21.17
CA ARG A 99 3.89 -7.41 20.78
C ARG A 99 3.26 -8.04 19.53
N ASP A 100 1.94 -7.99 19.42
CA ASP A 100 1.19 -8.53 18.30
C ASP A 100 1.38 -7.66 17.06
N GLN A 101 1.45 -6.33 17.23
CA GLN A 101 1.80 -5.41 16.14
C GLN A 101 3.16 -5.76 15.51
N VAL A 102 4.18 -5.97 16.33
CA VAL A 102 5.53 -6.34 15.85
C VAL A 102 5.49 -7.68 15.11
N ILE A 103 4.89 -8.71 15.72
CA ILE A 103 4.80 -10.05 15.14
C ILE A 103 4.05 -10.04 13.80
N LEU A 104 2.91 -9.36 13.72
CA LEU A 104 2.13 -9.28 12.48
C LEU A 104 2.90 -8.55 11.38
N LEU A 105 3.63 -7.48 11.71
CA LEU A 105 4.48 -6.79 10.73
C LEU A 105 5.66 -7.66 10.27
N GLU A 106 6.31 -8.39 11.18
CA GLU A 106 7.40 -9.32 10.85
C GLU A 106 6.93 -10.46 9.95
N GLU A 107 5.67 -10.89 10.06
CA GLU A 107 5.09 -11.94 9.20
C GLU A 107 4.53 -11.40 7.88
N ALA A 108 4.05 -10.16 7.82
CA ALA A 108 3.32 -9.63 6.67
C ALA A 108 4.14 -8.66 5.79
N TRP A 109 5.35 -8.25 6.20
CA TRP A 109 6.07 -7.14 5.53
C TRP A 109 6.33 -7.40 4.04
N SER A 110 6.63 -8.63 3.64
CA SER A 110 6.99 -8.96 2.25
C SER A 110 5.75 -8.92 1.34
N GLU A 111 4.62 -9.43 1.81
CA GLU A 111 3.34 -9.39 1.10
C GLU A 111 2.79 -7.96 1.02
N LEU A 112 2.90 -7.19 2.11
CA LEU A 112 2.53 -5.77 2.12
C LEU A 112 3.40 -4.96 1.15
N PHE A 113 4.71 -5.18 1.17
CA PHE A 113 5.65 -4.57 0.23
C PHE A 113 5.27 -4.90 -1.22
N LEU A 114 4.97 -6.16 -1.51
CA LEU A 114 4.60 -6.59 -2.85
C LEU A 114 3.28 -5.97 -3.31
N LEU A 115 2.26 -5.91 -2.45
CA LEU A 115 1.00 -5.22 -2.75
C LEU A 115 1.23 -3.73 -3.02
N CYS A 116 2.09 -3.08 -2.24
CA CYS A 116 2.48 -1.69 -2.48
C CYS A 116 3.21 -1.51 -3.82
N ALA A 117 4.13 -2.41 -4.18
CA ALA A 117 4.83 -2.38 -5.45
C ALA A 117 3.87 -2.57 -6.64
N ILE A 118 2.96 -3.54 -6.54
CA ILE A 118 1.91 -3.78 -7.55
C ILE A 118 1.04 -2.53 -7.68
N GLN A 119 0.49 -2.00 -6.58
CA GLN A 119 -0.35 -0.81 -6.56
C GLN A 119 0.36 0.41 -7.18
N TRP A 120 1.63 0.63 -6.84
CA TRP A 120 2.44 1.70 -7.41
C TRP A 120 2.67 1.54 -8.92
N SER A 121 2.77 0.30 -9.40
CA SER A 121 2.99 -0.01 -10.81
C SER A 121 1.71 -0.07 -11.67
N MET A 122 0.51 0.01 -11.06
CA MET A 122 -0.77 0.01 -11.78
C MET A 122 -0.86 1.07 -12.90
N PRO A 123 -0.48 2.35 -12.69
CA PRO A 123 -0.52 3.36 -13.75
C PRO A 123 0.63 3.26 -14.77
N LEU A 124 1.64 2.42 -14.52
CA LEU A 124 2.82 2.29 -15.38
C LEU A 124 2.60 1.20 -16.44
N GLU A 125 3.26 1.29 -17.60
CA GLU A 125 3.22 0.22 -18.59
C GLU A 125 3.88 -1.07 -18.08
N SER A 126 5.04 -0.94 -17.43
CA SER A 126 5.79 -2.01 -16.77
C SER A 126 6.21 -1.60 -15.36
N CYS A 127 6.54 -2.56 -14.49
CA CYS A 127 7.06 -2.29 -13.16
C CYS A 127 8.60 -2.25 -13.19
N PRO A 128 9.25 -1.11 -12.92
CA PRO A 128 10.71 -0.99 -12.93
C PRO A 128 11.40 -1.95 -11.94
N LEU A 129 10.75 -2.29 -10.83
CA LEU A 129 11.29 -3.23 -9.83
C LEU A 129 11.32 -4.68 -10.35
N LEU A 130 10.52 -4.98 -11.38
CA LEU A 130 10.41 -6.29 -12.02
C LEU A 130 11.07 -6.31 -13.40
N ALA A 131 11.86 -5.30 -13.74
CA ALA A 131 12.63 -5.27 -14.98
C ALA A 131 13.82 -6.23 -14.85
N VAL A 132 13.76 -7.37 -15.53
CA VAL A 132 14.89 -8.32 -15.59
C VAL A 132 15.74 -7.98 -16.81
N PRO A 133 17.07 -7.83 -16.68
CA PRO A 133 17.96 -7.88 -17.83
C PRO A 133 17.83 -9.27 -18.47
N GLU A 134 17.49 -9.33 -19.75
CA GLU A 134 17.36 -10.58 -20.52
C GLU A 134 18.47 -11.59 -20.14
N PRO A 135 18.13 -12.77 -19.61
CA PRO A 135 19.14 -13.73 -19.20
C PRO A 135 19.93 -14.20 -20.43
N ALA A 136 21.25 -14.27 -20.31
CA ALA A 136 22.09 -14.89 -21.33
C ALA A 136 21.60 -16.33 -21.63
N PRO A 137 21.59 -16.77 -22.90
CA PRO A 137 21.02 -18.05 -23.29
C PRO A 137 21.67 -19.20 -22.50
N GLY A 138 20.86 -20.01 -21.81
CA GLY A 138 21.29 -21.22 -21.12
C GLY A 138 21.39 -21.16 -19.59
N LYS A 139 21.11 -20.01 -18.94
CA LYS A 139 21.02 -19.91 -17.47
C LYS A 139 19.69 -19.29 -17.04
N LEU A 140 18.68 -20.14 -16.81
CA LEU A 140 17.49 -19.71 -16.06
C LEU A 140 17.88 -19.63 -14.58
N LEU A 141 18.21 -18.43 -14.11
CA LEU A 141 18.40 -18.16 -12.69
C LEU A 141 17.05 -18.33 -11.96
N PRO A 142 16.99 -18.94 -10.77
CA PRO A 142 15.76 -19.05 -9.97
C PRO A 142 15.02 -17.71 -9.81
N ALA A 143 15.78 -16.63 -9.60
CA ALA A 143 15.24 -15.26 -9.54
C ALA A 143 14.45 -14.85 -10.80
N ALA A 144 14.79 -15.37 -11.98
CA ALA A 144 14.05 -15.07 -13.20
C ALA A 144 12.67 -15.77 -13.26
N LEU A 145 12.51 -16.91 -12.57
CA LEU A 145 11.20 -17.56 -12.42
C LEU A 145 10.32 -16.75 -11.45
N ASP A 146 10.90 -16.31 -10.32
CA ASP A 146 10.19 -15.48 -9.35
C ASP A 146 9.71 -14.17 -9.99
N VAL A 147 10.58 -13.49 -10.74
CA VAL A 147 10.19 -12.24 -11.42
C VAL A 147 9.12 -12.48 -12.47
N ARG A 148 9.16 -13.57 -13.24
CA ARG A 148 8.07 -13.93 -14.16
C ARG A 148 6.75 -14.13 -13.42
N ALA A 149 6.75 -14.86 -12.31
CA ALA A 149 5.55 -15.06 -11.50
C ALA A 149 5.00 -13.72 -10.95
N LEU A 150 5.89 -12.80 -10.56
CA LEU A 150 5.49 -11.44 -10.14
C LEU A 150 4.92 -10.61 -11.29
N GLN A 151 5.49 -10.71 -12.49
CA GLN A 151 4.97 -10.04 -13.69
C GLN A 151 3.60 -10.57 -14.09
N GLU A 152 3.38 -11.89 -14.01
CA GLU A 152 2.07 -12.52 -14.21
C GLU A 152 1.05 -12.09 -13.15
N THR A 153 1.49 -11.96 -11.90
CA THR A 153 0.63 -11.44 -10.83
C THR A 153 0.23 -10.00 -11.12
N LEU A 154 1.18 -9.13 -11.49
CA LEU A 154 0.89 -7.75 -11.87
C LEU A 154 -0.07 -7.66 -13.07
N SER A 155 0.10 -8.50 -14.09
CA SER A 155 -0.78 -8.49 -15.26
C SER A 155 -2.22 -8.86 -14.90
N ARG A 156 -2.42 -9.79 -13.95
CA ARG A 156 -3.75 -10.13 -13.41
C ARG A 156 -4.38 -8.95 -12.67
N PHE A 157 -3.63 -8.24 -11.83
CA PHE A 157 -4.14 -7.05 -11.14
C PHE A 157 -4.54 -5.94 -12.12
N LYS A 158 -3.74 -5.72 -13.18
CA LYS A 158 -4.07 -4.78 -14.26
C LYS A 158 -5.31 -5.21 -15.04
N ALA A 159 -5.40 -6.48 -15.42
CA ALA A 159 -6.54 -7.02 -16.17
C ALA A 159 -7.85 -6.94 -15.38
N LEU A 160 -7.78 -7.14 -14.07
CA LEU A 160 -8.91 -6.95 -13.17
C LEU A 160 -9.19 -5.46 -12.89
N ALA A 161 -8.28 -4.54 -13.23
CA ALA A 161 -8.36 -3.15 -12.84
C ALA A 161 -8.63 -3.00 -11.33
N VAL A 162 -7.80 -3.67 -10.51
CA VAL A 162 -7.92 -3.62 -9.05
C VAL A 162 -7.86 -2.17 -8.58
N ASP A 163 -8.88 -1.75 -7.85
CA ASP A 163 -9.01 -0.37 -7.40
C ASP A 163 -8.38 -0.13 -6.02
N PRO A 164 -8.20 1.14 -5.60
CA PRO A 164 -7.57 1.46 -4.30
C PRO A 164 -8.28 0.87 -3.08
N THR A 165 -9.60 0.68 -3.14
CA THR A 165 -10.38 0.12 -2.04
C THR A 165 -10.11 -1.38 -1.91
N GLU A 166 -10.00 -2.08 -3.04
CA GLU A 166 -9.59 -3.48 -3.06
C GLU A 166 -8.18 -3.67 -2.51
N PHE A 167 -7.21 -2.83 -2.92
CA PHE A 167 -5.85 -2.86 -2.38
C PHE A 167 -5.82 -2.64 -0.86
N ALA A 168 -6.58 -1.67 -0.36
CA ALA A 168 -6.63 -1.38 1.08
C ALA A 168 -7.18 -2.58 1.87
N CYS A 169 -8.22 -3.25 1.36
CA CYS A 169 -8.76 -4.46 1.98
C CYS A 169 -7.78 -5.64 1.91
N MET A 170 -7.14 -5.87 0.76
CA MET A 170 -6.14 -6.94 0.61
C MET A 170 -4.95 -6.73 1.55
N LYS A 171 -4.46 -5.49 1.69
CA LYS A 171 -3.42 -5.16 2.66
C LYS A 171 -3.84 -5.47 4.10
N ALA A 172 -5.10 -5.20 4.44
CA ALA A 172 -5.62 -5.55 5.77
C ALA A 172 -5.72 -7.07 5.97
N VAL A 173 -6.18 -7.82 4.96
CA VAL A 173 -6.23 -9.29 5.01
C VAL A 173 -4.83 -9.91 5.21
N VAL A 174 -3.81 -9.43 4.49
CA VAL A 174 -2.44 -9.96 4.66
C VAL A 174 -1.78 -9.51 5.97
N LEU A 175 -2.18 -8.36 6.53
CA LEU A 175 -1.65 -7.86 7.80
C LEU A 175 -2.26 -8.60 9.01
N PHE A 176 -3.56 -8.87 8.99
CA PHE A 176 -4.26 -9.51 10.10
C PHE A 176 -4.27 -11.03 9.92
N LYS A 177 -3.25 -11.72 10.45
CA LYS A 177 -3.06 -13.18 10.39
C LYS A 177 -3.23 -13.84 11.76
N PRO A 178 -4.45 -14.24 12.17
CA PRO A 178 -4.72 -14.77 13.51
C PRO A 178 -3.98 -16.08 13.84
N GLU A 179 -3.59 -16.84 12.82
CA GLU A 179 -2.84 -18.08 12.91
C GLU A 179 -1.35 -17.89 13.27
N THR A 180 -0.89 -16.64 13.29
CA THR A 180 0.50 -16.32 13.60
C THR A 180 0.87 -16.76 15.01
N ARG A 181 1.98 -17.49 15.13
CA ARG A 181 2.40 -18.05 16.41
C ARG A 181 2.77 -16.97 17.41
N GLY A 182 2.23 -17.11 18.61
CA GLY A 182 2.59 -16.31 19.76
C GLY A 182 1.73 -15.06 19.94
N LEU A 183 0.76 -14.74 19.10
CA LEU A 183 -0.15 -13.60 19.34
C LEU A 183 -0.78 -13.66 20.75
N LYS A 184 -0.92 -12.50 21.40
CA LYS A 184 -1.60 -12.38 22.69
C LYS A 184 -3.12 -12.37 22.53
N ASP A 185 -3.62 -11.75 21.46
CA ASP A 185 -5.05 -11.66 21.16
C ASP A 185 -5.36 -12.09 19.72
N PRO A 186 -5.25 -13.40 19.39
CA PRO A 186 -5.54 -13.90 18.05
C PRO A 186 -7.01 -13.73 17.65
N GLU A 187 -7.94 -13.72 18.62
CA GLU A 187 -9.38 -13.53 18.35
C GLU A 187 -9.65 -12.11 17.85
N GLN A 188 -9.02 -11.09 18.44
CA GLN A 188 -9.14 -9.72 17.91
C GLN A 188 -8.56 -9.62 16.50
N VAL A 189 -7.45 -10.29 16.21
CA VAL A 189 -6.84 -10.30 14.87
C VAL A 189 -7.76 -11.00 13.85
N GLU A 190 -8.39 -12.11 14.23
CA GLU A 190 -9.37 -12.82 13.39
C GLU A 190 -10.55 -11.92 13.03
N ASN A 191 -11.12 -11.23 14.01
CA ASN A 191 -12.22 -10.29 13.79
C ASN A 191 -11.85 -9.17 12.78
N LEU A 192 -10.60 -8.68 12.82
CA LEU A 192 -10.11 -7.66 11.87
C LEU A 192 -9.89 -8.24 10.47
N GLN A 193 -9.42 -9.49 10.38
CA GLN A 193 -9.30 -10.20 9.12
C GLN A 193 -10.67 -10.42 8.47
N ASP A 194 -11.64 -10.97 9.23
CA ASP A 194 -13.01 -11.21 8.79
C ASP A 194 -13.68 -9.91 8.31
N GLN A 195 -13.50 -8.82 9.05
CA GLN A 195 -14.05 -7.52 8.65
C GLN A 195 -13.45 -7.06 7.31
N SER A 196 -12.16 -7.28 7.09
CA SER A 196 -11.48 -6.94 5.83
C SER A 196 -12.02 -7.77 4.65
N GLN A 197 -12.24 -9.07 4.85
CA GLN A 197 -12.80 -9.97 3.84
C GLN A 197 -14.26 -9.62 3.51
N VAL A 198 -15.09 -9.37 4.52
CA VAL A 198 -16.49 -8.97 4.34
C VAL A 198 -16.59 -7.67 3.54
N MET A 199 -15.75 -6.69 3.86
CA MET A 199 -15.72 -5.42 3.14
C MET A 199 -15.29 -5.58 1.68
N LEU A 200 -14.24 -6.36 1.41
CA LEU A 200 -13.80 -6.64 0.04
C LEU A 200 -14.90 -7.33 -0.76
N GLY A 201 -15.56 -8.34 -0.18
CA GLY A 201 -16.69 -9.01 -0.81
C GLY A 201 -17.89 -8.09 -1.04
N GLN A 202 -18.20 -7.18 -0.10
CA GLN A 202 -19.28 -6.20 -0.25
C GLN A 202 -18.97 -5.21 -1.39
N HIS A 203 -17.76 -4.65 -1.41
CA HIS A 203 -17.29 -3.75 -2.45
C HIS A 203 -17.34 -4.39 -3.83
N ASN A 204 -16.86 -5.63 -3.95
CA ASN A 204 -16.83 -6.35 -5.21
C ASN A 204 -18.24 -6.60 -5.75
N ARG A 205 -19.19 -6.98 -4.89
CA ARG A 205 -20.60 -7.20 -5.30
C ARG A 205 -21.29 -5.90 -5.74
N SER A 206 -20.96 -4.76 -5.14
CA SER A 206 -21.59 -3.48 -5.48
C SER A 206 -20.97 -2.81 -6.70
N HIS A 207 -19.64 -2.86 -6.85
CA HIS A 207 -18.91 -2.17 -7.93
C HIS A 207 -18.66 -3.04 -9.16
N TYR A 208 -18.61 -4.36 -9.00
CA TYR A 208 -18.32 -5.31 -10.08
C TYR A 208 -19.36 -6.45 -10.16
N PRO A 209 -20.67 -6.15 -10.29
CA PRO A 209 -21.73 -7.16 -10.27
C PRO A 209 -21.63 -8.19 -11.40
N GLY A 210 -20.94 -7.86 -12.50
CA GLY A 210 -20.68 -8.76 -13.63
C GLY A 210 -19.49 -9.72 -13.42
N GLN A 211 -18.78 -9.63 -12.30
CA GLN A 211 -17.61 -10.46 -11.99
C GLN A 211 -17.81 -11.23 -10.68
N PRO A 212 -18.69 -12.25 -10.66
CA PRO A 212 -19.06 -12.96 -9.44
C PRO A 212 -17.90 -13.74 -8.78
N VAL A 213 -16.83 -14.00 -9.53
CA VAL A 213 -15.62 -14.72 -9.07
C VAL A 213 -14.41 -13.77 -8.93
N ARG A 214 -14.65 -12.46 -8.73
CA ARG A 214 -13.59 -11.47 -8.47
C ARG A 214 -12.96 -11.64 -7.08
N TYR A 215 -13.62 -12.41 -6.21
CA TYR A 215 -13.17 -12.77 -4.88
C TYR A 215 -12.86 -14.26 -4.80
#